data_AF-A0A498SJS6-F1
#
_entry.id   AF-A0A498SJS6-F1
#
_cell.length_a   1.000
_cell.length_b   1.000
_cell.length_c   1.000
_cell.angle_alpha   90.00
_cell.angle_beta   90.00
_cell.angle_gamma   90.00
#
_symmetry.space_group_name_H-M   'P 1'
#
loop_
_entity.id
_entity.type
_entity.pdbx_description
1 polymer ?
#
loop_
_entity_poly.entity_id
_entity_poly.type
_entity_poly.pdbx_seq_one_letter_code
_entity_poly.pdbx_strand_id
1 'polypeptide(L)'
;MIPAGAYIDLESIKHIQTHTCAEASFDIEASREKSENTPFYICSKRGLRKNFVYSEYFELPIHLRYHAATGKDATVTISAPQLLLRCLENSTFLTNHCKKYLVKASCDCSNESRCDWLMIPFLKYNEVQFKIPTGNVSSLKLVLFVTVFVVICCAITIVIATIKNDVKMKVK
;
A
#
# COMPACT_ATOMS: atom_id res chain seq x y z
N MET A 1 -5.06 -9.13 1.52
CA MET A 1 -5.35 -8.01 0.59
C MET A 1 -4.83 -6.74 1.23
N ILE A 2 -4.15 -5.88 0.49
CA ILE A 2 -3.75 -4.57 1.00
C ILE A 2 -4.89 -3.59 0.71
N PRO A 3 -5.44 -2.91 1.72
CA PRO A 3 -6.53 -1.97 1.50
C PRO A 3 -6.01 -0.77 0.73
N ALA A 4 -6.84 -0.16 -0.09
CA ALA A 4 -6.53 1.03 -0.86
C ALA A 4 -6.10 2.25 -0.02
N GLY A 5 -6.25 2.21 1.31
CA GLY A 5 -5.74 3.24 2.22
C GLY A 5 -4.32 2.98 2.71
N ALA A 6 -3.71 1.91 2.22
CA ALA A 6 -2.34 1.53 2.53
C ALA A 6 -1.62 1.12 1.24
N TYR A 7 -0.31 1.02 1.35
CA TYR A 7 0.54 0.42 0.33
C TYR A 7 1.76 -0.22 0.99
N ILE A 8 2.46 -1.02 0.21
CA ILE A 8 3.74 -1.61 0.60
C ILE A 8 4.80 -0.99 -0.28
N ASP A 9 5.86 -0.47 0.34
CA ASP A 9 7.04 -0.05 -0.38
C ASP A 9 7.94 -1.29 -0.62
N LEU A 10 7.91 -1.83 -1.84
CA LEU A 10 8.66 -3.03 -2.20
C LEU A 10 10.18 -2.80 -2.18
N GLU A 11 10.65 -1.58 -2.40
CA GLU A 11 12.09 -1.26 -2.37
C GLU A 11 12.62 -1.26 -0.93
N SER A 12 11.78 -0.88 0.03
CA SER A 12 12.11 -0.93 1.46
C SER A 12 12.16 -2.34 2.04
N ILE A 13 11.60 -3.34 1.34
CA ILE A 13 11.65 -4.73 1.77
C ILE A 13 13.09 -5.23 1.62
N LYS A 14 13.81 -5.32 2.75
CA LYS A 14 15.08 -6.04 2.80
C LYS A 14 14.85 -7.44 2.24
N HIS A 15 15.64 -7.81 1.22
CA HIS A 15 15.50 -9.07 0.49
C HIS A 15 15.21 -10.23 1.45
N ILE A 16 13.95 -10.66 1.51
CA ILE A 16 13.52 -11.72 2.43
C ILE A 16 14.13 -13.00 1.87
N GLN A 17 15.27 -13.44 2.43
CA GLN A 17 16.06 -14.54 1.84
C GLN A 17 15.23 -15.80 1.62
N THR A 18 14.25 -16.04 2.50
CA THR A 18 13.37 -17.21 2.51
C THR A 18 12.09 -17.07 1.67
N HIS A 19 11.76 -15.89 1.15
CA HIS A 19 10.49 -15.65 0.47
C HIS A 19 10.67 -14.96 -0.90
N THR A 20 9.65 -15.10 -1.73
CA THR A 20 9.49 -14.38 -2.99
C THR A 20 8.17 -13.63 -2.91
N CYS A 21 8.21 -12.31 -3.10
CA CYS A 21 7.01 -11.50 -3.19
C CYS A 21 6.47 -11.54 -4.61
N ALA A 22 5.15 -11.66 -4.77
CA ALA A 22 4.55 -11.52 -6.08
C ALA A 22 4.66 -10.08 -6.57
N GLU A 23 4.84 -9.92 -7.89
CA GLU A 23 4.90 -8.61 -8.51
C GLU A 23 3.57 -7.88 -8.32
N ALA A 24 3.62 -6.81 -7.54
CA ALA A 24 2.52 -5.91 -7.27
C ALA A 24 3.01 -4.49 -7.46
N SER A 25 2.30 -3.70 -8.27
CA SER A 25 2.61 -2.29 -8.43
C SER A 25 1.72 -1.46 -7.51
N PHE A 26 2.34 -0.61 -6.71
CA PHE A 26 1.65 0.37 -5.89
C PHE A 26 2.08 1.76 -6.34
N ASP A 27 1.13 2.56 -6.84
CA ASP A 27 1.38 3.99 -7.05
C ASP A 27 1.50 4.65 -5.67
N ILE A 28 2.70 5.00 -5.23
CA ILE A 28 2.95 5.58 -3.91
C ILE A 28 2.39 7.00 -3.77
N GLU A 29 2.15 7.69 -4.89
CA GLU A 29 1.67 9.07 -4.92
C GLU A 29 0.13 9.15 -4.98
N ALA A 30 -0.56 8.04 -5.27
CA ALA A 30 -2.01 8.02 -5.30
C ALA A 30 -2.66 8.16 -3.91
N SER A 31 -3.76 8.92 -3.85
CA SER A 31 -4.58 9.03 -2.64
C SER A 31 -5.37 7.75 -2.39
N ARG A 32 -5.96 7.59 -1.21
CA ARG A 32 -6.93 6.53 -0.93
C ARG A 32 -8.01 6.43 -2.02
N GLU A 33 -8.56 7.55 -2.43
CA GLU A 33 -9.73 7.65 -3.33
C GLU A 33 -9.36 7.31 -4.79
N LYS A 34 -8.08 7.43 -5.15
CA LYS A 34 -7.54 7.05 -6.45
C LYS A 34 -6.92 5.65 -6.47
N SER A 35 -6.88 4.99 -5.32
CA SER A 35 -6.25 3.68 -5.15
C SER A 35 -7.30 2.57 -5.03
N GLU A 36 -6.90 1.36 -5.42
CA GLU A 36 -7.72 0.15 -5.31
C GLU A 36 -7.14 -0.84 -4.29
N ASN A 37 -7.98 -1.79 -3.87
CA ASN A 37 -7.54 -2.86 -2.97
C ASN A 37 -6.71 -3.84 -3.78
N THR A 38 -5.41 -3.93 -3.47
CA THR A 38 -4.49 -4.75 -4.24
C THR A 38 -4.21 -6.08 -3.54
N PRO A 39 -4.36 -7.23 -4.22
CA PRO A 39 -3.89 -8.50 -3.69
C PRO A 39 -2.36 -8.51 -3.69
N PHE A 40 -1.77 -8.88 -2.56
CA PHE A 40 -0.33 -9.04 -2.41
C PHE A 40 -0.07 -10.45 -1.89
N TYR A 41 0.83 -11.17 -2.56
CA TYR A 41 1.16 -12.55 -2.24
C TYR A 41 2.63 -12.66 -1.85
N ILE A 42 2.90 -13.47 -0.83
CA ILE A 42 4.25 -13.81 -0.39
C ILE A 42 4.34 -15.33 -0.46
N CYS A 43 5.22 -15.85 -1.30
CA CYS A 43 5.49 -17.27 -1.41
C CYS A 43 6.76 -17.60 -0.64
N SER A 44 6.72 -18.67 0.13
CA SER A 44 7.95 -19.20 0.71
C SER A 44 8.73 -19.99 -0.33
N LYS A 45 10.06 -19.83 -0.30
CA LYS A 45 10.99 -20.65 -1.08
C LYS A 45 11.18 -22.04 -0.46
N ARG A 46 10.72 -22.23 0.78
CA ARG A 46 10.89 -23.49 1.51
C ARG A 46 9.71 -24.41 1.25
N GLY A 47 9.98 -25.56 0.63
CA GLY A 47 8.97 -26.62 0.48
C GLY A 47 8.55 -27.21 1.84
N LEU A 48 7.28 -27.58 1.95
CA LEU A 48 6.76 -28.32 3.10
C LEU A 48 7.44 -29.70 3.17
N ARG A 49 8.13 -29.98 4.27
CA ARG A 49 8.74 -31.30 4.54
C ARG A 49 7.72 -32.24 5.20
N LYS A 50 8.00 -33.54 5.18
CA LYS A 50 7.10 -34.64 5.61
C LYS A 50 6.47 -34.51 7.00
N ASN A 51 7.03 -33.68 7.90
CA ASN A 51 6.55 -33.56 9.27
C ASN A 51 5.48 -32.46 9.46
N PHE A 52 5.09 -31.70 8.42
CA PHE A 52 4.08 -30.62 8.46
C PHE A 52 4.30 -29.53 9.54
N VAL A 53 5.43 -29.55 10.26
CA VAL A 53 5.84 -28.48 11.16
C VAL A 53 6.49 -27.39 10.32
N TYR A 54 5.80 -26.25 10.25
CA TYR A 54 6.21 -25.12 9.44
C TYR A 54 6.04 -23.83 10.25
N SER A 55 7.13 -23.07 10.37
CA SER A 55 7.18 -21.82 11.11
C SER A 55 8.08 -20.86 10.34
N GLU A 56 7.50 -19.76 9.88
CA GLU A 56 8.23 -18.69 9.22
C GLU A 56 7.80 -17.35 9.81
N TYR A 57 8.75 -16.42 9.84
CA TYR A 57 8.58 -15.07 10.33
C TYR A 57 9.07 -14.10 9.26
N PHE A 58 8.26 -13.09 8.98
CA PHE A 58 8.62 -11.99 8.10
C PHE A 58 7.93 -10.72 8.57
N GLU A 59 8.56 -9.59 8.27
CA GLU A 59 8.03 -8.26 8.55
C GLU A 59 7.74 -7.55 7.23
N LEU A 60 6.60 -6.88 7.17
CA LEU A 60 6.16 -6.18 5.97
C LEU A 60 6.00 -4.69 6.29
N PRO A 61 6.70 -3.79 5.60
CA PRO A 61 6.56 -2.35 5.78
C PRO A 61 5.27 -1.88 5.11
N ILE A 62 4.21 -1.71 5.92
CA ILE A 62 2.94 -1.18 5.45
C ILE A 62 2.87 0.31 5.77
N HIS A 63 2.66 1.11 4.72
CA HIS A 63 2.52 2.55 4.81
C HIS A 63 1.06 2.94 4.60
N LEU A 64 0.60 3.97 5.31
CA LEU A 64 -0.75 4.51 5.16
C LEU A 64 -0.73 5.64 4.13
N ARG A 65 -1.78 5.69 3.31
CA ARG A 65 -1.97 6.73 2.29
C ARG A 65 -2.63 7.95 2.89
N TYR A 66 -2.49 9.07 2.20
CA TYR A 66 -3.30 10.24 2.46
C TYR A 66 -4.73 10.02 1.97
N HIS A 67 -5.67 10.65 2.66
CA HIS A 67 -7.10 10.60 2.38
C HIS A 67 -7.60 11.99 2.01
N ALA A 68 -8.70 12.04 1.26
CA ALA A 68 -9.39 13.29 0.97
C ALA A 68 -9.79 14.00 2.28
N ALA A 69 -9.76 15.33 2.25
CA ALA A 69 -10.17 16.15 3.37
C ALA A 69 -11.66 15.94 3.65
N THR A 70 -11.99 15.45 4.85
CA THR A 70 -13.39 15.28 5.31
C THR A 70 -13.66 15.96 6.66
N GLY A 71 -12.61 16.44 7.34
CA GLY A 71 -12.70 16.99 8.70
C GLY A 71 -12.95 15.95 9.79
N LYS A 72 -12.87 14.65 9.46
CA LYS A 72 -12.99 13.53 10.40
C LYS A 72 -11.83 12.55 10.20
N ASP A 73 -11.61 11.68 11.17
CA ASP A 73 -10.62 10.61 11.01
C ASP A 73 -11.10 9.58 9.99
N ALA A 74 -10.23 9.22 9.05
CA ALA A 74 -10.42 8.07 8.18
C ALA A 74 -9.95 6.80 8.91
N THR A 75 -10.63 5.69 8.66
CA THR A 75 -10.25 4.39 9.23
C THR A 75 -9.72 3.49 8.12
N VAL A 76 -8.54 2.92 8.33
CA VAL A 76 -7.95 1.91 7.45
C VAL A 76 -7.79 0.62 8.25
N THR A 77 -8.49 -0.43 7.82
CA THR A 77 -8.43 -1.74 8.44
C THR A 77 -7.56 -2.67 7.61
N ILE A 78 -6.54 -3.24 8.24
CA ILE A 78 -5.71 -4.30 7.68
C ILE A 78 -6.17 -5.62 8.29
N SER A 79 -6.82 -6.44 7.47
CA SER A 79 -7.23 -7.78 7.88
C SER A 79 -6.02 -8.70 7.99
N ALA A 80 -6.14 -9.74 8.82
CA ALA A 80 -5.12 -10.77 8.92
C ALA A 80 -4.78 -11.37 7.53
N PRO A 81 -3.51 -11.73 7.28
CA PRO A 81 -3.13 -12.41 6.05
C PRO A 81 -3.88 -13.73 5.93
N GLN A 82 -4.04 -14.24 4.71
CA GLN A 82 -4.63 -15.56 4.46
C GLN A 82 -3.51 -16.57 4.17
N LEU A 83 -3.55 -17.74 4.82
CA LEU A 83 -2.63 -18.82 4.51
C LEU A 83 -3.22 -19.68 3.38
N LEU A 84 -2.51 -19.73 2.26
CA LEU A 84 -2.90 -20.50 1.09
C LEU A 84 -1.95 -21.70 0.92
N LEU A 85 -2.51 -22.87 0.61
CA LEU A 85 -1.75 -24.09 0.37
C LEU A 85 -2.11 -24.68 -1.00
N ARG A 86 -1.09 -25.06 -1.77
CA ARG A 86 -1.22 -25.70 -3.08
C ARG A 86 -0.29 -26.89 -3.19
N CYS A 87 -0.79 -27.98 -3.75
CA CYS A 87 -0.01 -29.15 -4.10
C CYS A 87 0.32 -29.09 -5.60
N LEU A 88 1.60 -29.15 -5.96
CA LEU A 88 2.07 -29.02 -7.35
C LEU A 88 1.65 -30.21 -8.23
N GLU A 89 1.67 -31.44 -7.70
CA GLU A 89 1.53 -32.67 -8.49
C GLU A 89 0.18 -33.39 -8.33
N ASN A 90 -0.66 -33.00 -7.37
CA ASN A 90 -1.85 -33.78 -7.03
C ASN A 90 -3.07 -32.91 -6.67
N SER A 91 -3.96 -32.69 -7.66
CA SER A 91 -5.23 -31.96 -7.48
C SER A 91 -6.32 -32.81 -6.82
N THR A 92 -6.08 -34.11 -6.62
CA THR A 92 -7.04 -35.06 -6.04
C THR A 92 -7.44 -34.75 -4.59
N PHE A 93 -6.61 -33.99 -3.86
CA PHE A 93 -6.90 -33.54 -2.50
C PHE A 93 -8.09 -32.57 -2.43
N LEU A 94 -8.47 -31.96 -3.57
CA LEU A 94 -9.66 -31.12 -3.73
C LEU A 94 -10.94 -31.96 -3.78
N THR A 95 -11.14 -32.78 -2.74
CA THR A 95 -12.37 -33.52 -2.51
C THR A 95 -13.54 -32.55 -2.29
N ASN A 96 -14.78 -33.00 -2.55
CA ASN A 96 -15.98 -32.15 -2.53
C ASN A 96 -16.15 -31.31 -1.25
N HIS A 97 -15.62 -31.75 -0.10
CA HIS A 97 -15.72 -31.04 1.17
C HIS A 97 -14.83 -29.79 1.29
N CYS A 98 -13.74 -29.72 0.52
CA CYS A 98 -12.79 -28.60 0.55
C CYS A 98 -13.12 -27.48 -0.46
N LYS A 99 -14.10 -27.69 -1.35
CA LYS A 99 -14.49 -26.72 -2.40
C LYS A 99 -14.84 -25.33 -1.85
N LYS A 100 -15.40 -25.25 -0.64
CA LYS A 100 -15.77 -23.96 -0.01
C LYS A 100 -14.57 -23.10 0.40
N TYR A 101 -13.37 -23.68 0.50
CA TYR A 101 -12.13 -22.99 0.82
C TYR A 101 -11.23 -22.82 -0.40
N LEU A 102 -11.73 -23.13 -1.59
CA LEU A 102 -10.98 -23.00 -2.83
C LEU A 102 -10.94 -21.53 -3.24
N VAL A 103 -9.75 -20.98 -3.45
CA VAL A 103 -9.54 -19.62 -3.92
C VAL A 103 -8.57 -19.60 -5.09
N LYS A 104 -8.80 -18.72 -6.06
CA LYS A 104 -7.87 -18.53 -7.19
C LYS A 104 -6.83 -17.48 -6.85
N ALA A 105 -5.55 -17.84 -6.91
CA ALA A 105 -4.42 -16.95 -6.67
C ALA A 105 -3.26 -17.26 -7.63
N SER A 106 -2.23 -16.41 -7.64
CA SER A 106 -1.03 -16.60 -8.48
C SER A 106 -0.42 -17.98 -8.26
N CYS A 107 -0.02 -18.67 -9.32
CA CYS A 107 0.52 -20.03 -9.26
C CYS A 107 1.90 -20.08 -8.62
N ASP A 108 2.82 -19.19 -9.02
CA ASP A 108 4.25 -19.27 -8.66
C ASP A 108 4.77 -17.93 -8.10
N CYS A 109 3.91 -17.15 -7.44
CA CYS A 109 4.18 -15.73 -7.15
C CYS A 109 4.59 -14.90 -8.38
N SER A 110 4.32 -15.42 -9.58
CA SER A 110 4.33 -14.68 -10.84
C SER A 110 2.89 -14.34 -11.23
N ASN A 111 2.64 -13.14 -11.73
CA ASN A 111 1.29 -12.67 -12.01
C ASN A 111 0.68 -13.26 -13.31
N GLU A 112 1.40 -14.16 -13.99
CA GLU A 112 1.04 -14.69 -15.31
C GLU A 112 -0.08 -15.74 -15.28
N SER A 113 -0.15 -16.58 -14.24
CA SER A 113 -1.11 -17.69 -14.17
C SER A 113 -1.80 -17.77 -12.81
N ARG A 114 -3.10 -18.13 -12.83
CA ARG A 114 -3.93 -18.32 -11.63
C ARG A 114 -4.25 -19.80 -11.44
N CYS A 115 -4.02 -20.28 -10.23
CA CYS A 115 -4.23 -21.67 -9.84
C CYS A 115 -5.23 -21.74 -8.69
N ASP A 116 -5.79 -22.93 -8.48
CA ASP A 116 -6.64 -23.19 -7.33
C ASP A 116 -5.78 -23.48 -6.09
N TRP A 117 -6.05 -22.71 -5.04
CA TRP A 117 -5.40 -22.81 -3.73
C TRP A 117 -6.42 -23.16 -2.67
N LEU A 118 -6.00 -23.90 -1.65
CA LEU A 118 -6.80 -24.09 -0.46
C LEU A 118 -6.49 -23.00 0.56
N MET A 119 -7.50 -22.25 0.95
CA MET A 119 -7.41 -21.29 2.05
C MET A 119 -7.53 -22.03 3.38
N ILE A 120 -6.51 -21.93 4.22
CA ILE A 120 -6.54 -22.47 5.58
C ILE A 120 -7.17 -21.44 6.50
N PRO A 121 -8.32 -21.73 7.14
CA PRO A 121 -8.94 -20.79 8.05
C PRO A 121 -8.14 -20.66 9.34
N PHE A 122 -8.01 -19.45 9.86
CA PHE A 122 -7.40 -19.21 11.16
C PHE A 122 -8.42 -19.40 12.29
N LEU A 123 -7.95 -19.84 13.46
CA LEU A 123 -8.76 -19.90 14.67
C LEU A 123 -9.20 -18.50 15.13
N LYS A 124 -8.37 -17.48 14.87
CA LYS A 124 -8.66 -16.08 15.18
C LYS A 124 -8.05 -15.19 14.11
N TYR A 125 -8.88 -14.32 13.54
CA TYR A 125 -8.45 -13.27 12.63
C TYR A 125 -8.25 -12.00 13.45
N ASN A 126 -7.00 -11.59 13.62
CA ASN A 126 -6.68 -10.32 14.25
C ASN A 126 -6.58 -9.27 13.15
N GLU A 127 -7.46 -8.28 13.20
CA GLU A 127 -7.40 -7.12 12.31
C GLU A 127 -6.73 -5.95 13.03
N VAL A 128 -6.00 -5.14 12.29
CA VAL A 128 -5.40 -3.91 12.80
C VAL A 128 -6.12 -2.73 12.17
N GLN A 129 -6.61 -1.82 13.00
CA GLN A 129 -7.28 -0.61 12.55
C GLN A 129 -6.43 0.62 12.84
N PHE A 130 -6.23 1.42 11.80
CA PHE A 130 -5.54 2.70 11.88
C PHE A 130 -6.54 3.83 11.75
N LYS A 131 -6.42 4.85 12.61
CA LYS A 131 -7.14 6.12 12.48
C LYS A 131 -6.18 7.15 11.91
N ILE A 132 -6.56 7.71 10.77
CA ILE A 132 -5.75 8.67 10.02
C ILE A 132 -6.48 10.00 10.05
N PRO A 133 -5.88 11.06 10.60
CA PRO A 133 -6.50 12.37 10.59
C PRO A 133 -6.60 12.89 9.16
N THR A 134 -7.78 13.37 8.76
CA THR A 134 -7.96 14.00 7.45
C THR A 134 -8.03 15.51 7.55
N GLY A 135 -7.68 16.19 6.45
CA GLY A 135 -7.72 17.65 6.39
C GLY A 135 -9.12 18.21 6.64
N ASN A 136 -9.17 19.42 7.19
CA ASN A 136 -10.42 20.16 7.37
C ASN A 136 -10.74 20.97 6.11
N VAL A 137 -11.86 20.66 5.46
CA VAL A 137 -12.34 21.33 4.24
C VAL A 137 -12.71 22.80 4.50
N SER A 138 -13.17 23.14 5.71
CA SER A 138 -13.58 24.50 6.05
C SER A 138 -12.43 25.50 5.98
N SER A 139 -11.21 25.07 6.32
CA SER A 139 -10.01 25.92 6.28
C SER A 139 -9.44 26.10 4.88
N LEU A 140 -9.87 25.30 3.89
CA LEU A 140 -9.29 25.27 2.56
C LEU A 140 -9.31 26.64 1.86
N LYS A 141 -10.45 27.33 1.90
CA LYS A 141 -10.61 28.64 1.24
C LYS A 141 -9.70 29.71 1.86
N LEU A 142 -9.61 29.72 3.19
CA LEU A 142 -8.76 30.65 3.93
C LEU A 142 -7.29 30.38 3.64
N VAL A 143 -6.86 29.12 3.74
CA VAL A 143 -5.48 28.71 3.46
C VAL A 143 -5.11 29.08 2.03
N LEU A 144 -5.97 28.78 1.05
CA LEU A 144 -5.74 29.12 -0.35
C LEU A 144 -5.61 30.63 -0.57
N PHE A 145 -6.48 31.43 0.04
CA PHE A 145 -6.41 32.88 -0.09
C PHE A 145 -5.10 33.44 0.47
N VAL A 146 -4.72 33.01 1.68
CA VAL A 146 -3.50 33.46 2.34
C VAL A 146 -2.26 33.02 1.57
N THR A 147 -2.20 31.77 1.10
CA THR A 147 -1.03 31.28 0.34
C THR A 147 -0.87 32.02 -0.97
N VAL A 148 -1.95 32.21 -1.73
CA VAL A 148 -1.91 32.98 -2.99
C VAL A 148 -1.50 34.42 -2.73
N PHE A 149 -2.06 35.07 -1.71
CA PHE A 149 -1.70 36.44 -1.35
C PHE A 149 -0.21 36.57 -1.01
N VAL A 150 0.32 35.69 -0.15
CA VAL A 150 1.73 35.69 0.24
C VAL A 150 2.63 35.44 -0.98
N VAL A 151 2.30 34.47 -1.83
CA VAL A 151 3.07 34.18 -3.06
C VAL A 151 3.12 35.41 -3.98
N ILE A 152 2.01 36.11 -4.17
CA ILE A 152 1.96 37.34 -4.98
C ILE A 152 2.81 38.44 -4.36
N CYS A 153 2.69 38.69 -3.05
CA CYS A 153 3.50 39.68 -2.35
C CYS A 153 5.00 39.37 -2.49
N CYS A 154 5.41 38.11 -2.25
CA CYS A 154 6.79 37.67 -2.43
C CYS A 154 7.26 37.91 -3.87
N ALA A 155 6.48 37.50 -4.87
CA ALA A 155 6.83 37.72 -6.27
C ALA A 155 7.00 39.20 -6.61
N ILE A 156 6.10 40.07 -6.17
CA ILE A 156 6.18 41.53 -6.38
C ILE A 156 7.45 42.09 -5.72
N THR A 157 7.75 41.69 -4.48
CA THR A 157 8.96 42.17 -3.78
C THR A 157 10.25 41.76 -4.50
N ILE A 158 10.31 40.54 -5.03
CA ILE A 158 11.45 40.05 -5.81
C ILE A 158 11.60 40.89 -7.09
N VAL A 159 10.52 41.11 -7.83
CA VAL A 159 10.54 41.90 -9.07
C VAL A 159 10.96 43.36 -8.80
N ILE A 160 10.46 43.98 -7.74
CA ILE A 160 10.87 45.35 -7.39
C ILE A 160 12.35 45.38 -7.01
N ALA A 161 12.84 44.39 -6.28
CA ALA A 161 14.24 44.30 -5.88
C ALA A 161 15.17 44.12 -7.10
N THR A 162 14.78 43.28 -8.07
CA THR A 162 15.57 43.08 -9.30
C THR A 162 15.59 44.34 -10.16
N ILE A 163 14.46 45.02 -10.34
CA ILE A 163 14.41 46.30 -11.08
C ILE A 163 15.28 47.36 -10.38
N LYS A 164 15.19 47.50 -9.06
CA LYS A 164 16.03 48.45 -8.32
C LYS A 164 17.53 48.14 -8.42
N ASN A 165 17.90 46.85 -8.43
CA ASN A 165 19.29 46.44 -8.60
C ASN A 165 19.80 46.66 -10.03
N ASP A 166 18.98 46.43 -11.07
CA ASP A 166 19.35 46.72 -12.45
C ASP A 166 19.52 48.23 -12.68
N VAL A 167 18.63 49.05 -12.11
CA VAL A 167 18.76 50.52 -12.14
C VAL A 167 20.02 50.97 -11.41
N LYS A 168 20.35 50.40 -10.25
CA LYS A 168 21.60 50.71 -9.53
C LYS A 168 22.87 50.33 -10.31
N MET A 169 22.84 49.24 -11.08
CA MET A 169 23.98 48.82 -11.90
C MET A 169 24.17 49.71 -13.14
N LYS A 170 23.10 50.27 -13.71
CA LYS A 170 23.19 51.20 -14.86
C LYS A 170 23.62 52.62 -14.50
N VAL A 171 23.52 53.01 -13.23
CA VAL A 171 23.89 54.35 -12.73
C VAL A 171 25.33 54.41 -12.19
N LYS A 172 26.04 53.28 -12.14
CA LYS A 172 27.43 53.17 -11.71
C LYS A 172 28.35 52.90 -12.90
#